data_AF-A0A6N9V4K4-F1
#
_entry.id   AF-A0A6N9V4K4-F1
#
_cell.length_a   1.000
_cell.length_b   1.000
_cell.length_c   1.000
_cell.angle_alpha   90.00
_cell.angle_beta   90.00
_cell.angle_gamma   90.00
#
_symmetry.space_group_name_H-M   'P 1'
#
loop_
_entity.id
_entity.type
_entity.pdbx_description
1 polymer ?
#
loop_
_entity_poly.entity_id
_entity_poly.type
_entity_poly.pdbx_seq_one_letter_code
_entity_poly.pdbx_strand_id
1 'polypeptide(L)' 'VRESVRPLILRALEEAEDWPATARALNAEHDTLLMLVCEGRGAEAADLVERHIHGLHGTLVDGPVGP' A
#
# COMPACT_ATOMS: atom_id res chain seq x y z
N VAL A 1 1.20 11.07 -5.42
CA VAL A 1 1.87 9.81 -5.82
C VAL A 1 3.01 10.18 -6.75
N ARG A 2 4.26 9.84 -6.43
CA ARG A 2 5.38 10.08 -7.35
C ARG A 2 5.09 9.32 -8.64
N GLU A 3 5.29 9.91 -9.82
CA GLU A 3 4.99 9.28 -11.11
C GLU A 3 5.59 7.86 -11.27
N SER A 4 6.67 7.55 -10.54
CA SER A 4 7.32 6.24 -10.50
C SER A 4 6.44 5.09 -9.96
N VAL A 5 5.40 5.38 -9.18
CA VAL A 5 4.58 4.37 -8.49
C VAL A 5 3.26 4.10 -9.23
N ARG A 6 2.78 5.09 -10.01
CA ARG A 6 1.49 5.03 -10.70
C ARG A 6 1.36 3.85 -11.69
N PRO A 7 2.36 3.53 -12.53
CA PRO A 7 2.26 2.40 -13.46
C PRO A 7 2.15 1.05 -12.74
N LEU A 8 2.84 0.90 -11.60
CA LEU A 8 2.84 -0.33 -10.84
C LEU A 8 1.50 -0.55 -10.13
N ILE A 9 0.89 0.51 -9.60
CA ILE A 9 -0.46 0.47 -9.02
C ILE A 9 -1.47 0.04 -10.09
N LEU A 10 -1.42 0.66 -11.28
CA LEU A 10 -2.35 0.32 -12.36
C LEU A 10 -2.26 -1.15 -12.75
N ARG A 11 -1.04 -1.66 -12.92
CA ARG A 11 -0.82 -3.07 -13.24
C ARG A 11 -1.38 -4.02 -12.18
N ALA A 12 -1.14 -3.75 -10.91
CA ALA A 12 -1.64 -4.59 -9.82
C ALA A 12 -3.19 -4.59 -9.74
N LEU A 13 -3.82 -3.46 -10.07
CA LEU A 13 -5.28 -3.37 -10.12
C LEU A 13 -5.87 -4.05 -11.37
N GLU A 14 -5.17 -4.03 -12.50
CA GLU A 14 -5.56 -4.76 -13.72
C GLU A 14 -5.44 -6.29 -13.55
N GLU A 15 -4.46 -6.76 -12.77
CA GLU A 15 -4.24 -8.18 -12.47
C GLU A 15 -5.17 -8.72 -11.36
N ALA A 16 -5.97 -7.86 -10.71
CA ALA A 16 -6.86 -8.26 -9.63
C ALA A 16 -8.08 -9.04 -10.14
N GLU A 17 -8.08 -10.36 -9.93
CA GLU A 17 -9.18 -11.23 -10.34
C GLU A 17 -10.47 -11.05 -9.50
N ASP A 18 -10.34 -10.79 -8.20
CA ASP A 18 -11.46 -10.52 -7.27
C ASP A 18 -11.50 -9.05 -6.87
N TRP A 19 -12.01 -8.21 -7.77
CA TRP A 19 -12.13 -6.78 -7.52
C TRP A 19 -12.94 -6.43 -6.25
N PRO A 20 -14.10 -7.06 -5.96
CA PRO A 20 -14.80 -6.81 -4.70
C PRO A 20 -13.96 -7.09 -3.45
N ALA A 21 -13.15 -8.14 -3.42
CA ALA A 21 -12.24 -8.40 -2.30
C ALA A 21 -11.11 -7.37 -2.23
N THR A 22 -10.49 -7.04 -3.36
CA THR A 22 -9.45 -6.01 -3.44
C THR A 22 -9.98 -4.65 -2.95
N ALA A 23 -11.17 -4.25 -3.38
CA ALA A 23 -11.81 -3.01 -2.93
C ALA A 23 -12.08 -2.99 -1.42
N ARG A 24 -12.51 -4.12 -0.83
CA ARG A 24 -12.70 -4.22 0.63
C ARG A 24 -11.38 -4.05 1.38
N ALA A 25 -10.30 -4.68 0.91
CA ALA A 25 -8.98 -4.56 1.52
C ALA A 25 -8.45 -3.12 1.45
N LEU A 26 -8.50 -2.49 0.27
CA LEU A 26 -8.06 -1.11 0.07
C LEU A 26 -8.84 -0.13 0.97
N ASN A 27 -10.15 -0.27 1.06
CA ASN A 27 -10.96 0.60 1.91
C ASN A 27 -10.64 0.42 3.40
N ALA A 28 -10.44 -0.81 3.87
CA ALA A 28 -10.07 -1.08 5.26
C ALA A 28 -8.71 -0.47 5.64
N GLU A 29 -7.73 -0.53 4.73
CA GLU A 29 -6.42 0.10 4.93
C GLU A 29 -6.53 1.64 4.97
N HIS A 30 -7.33 2.24 4.09
CA HIS A 30 -7.57 3.68 4.09
C HIS A 30 -8.30 4.18 5.34
N ASP A 31 -9.30 3.45 5.83
CA ASP A 31 -10.00 3.78 7.08
C ASP A 31 -9.05 3.75 8.27
N THR A 32 -8.16 2.74 8.32
CA THR A 32 -7.13 2.63 9.35
C THR A 32 -6.13 3.79 9.27
N LEU A 33 -5.70 4.17 8.06
CA LEU A 33 -4.82 5.31 7.87
C LEU A 33 -5.45 6.62 8.37
N LEU A 34 -6.72 6.85 8.03
CA LEU A 34 -7.45 8.03 8.48
C LEU A 34 -7.53 8.09 10.01
N MET A 35 -7.86 6.97 10.66
CA MET A 35 -7.87 6.86 12.12
C MET A 35 -6.52 7.23 12.74
N LEU A 36 -5.41 6.66 12.25
CA LEU A 36 -4.07 6.93 12.76
C LEU A 36 -3.69 8.42 12.62
N VAL A 37 -4.05 9.04 11.50
CA VAL A 37 -3.83 10.48 11.28
C VAL A 37 -4.64 11.32 12.26
N CYS A 38 -5.92 11.00 12.47
CA CYS A 38 -6.79 11.71 13.41
C CYS A 38 -6.31 11.58 14.86
N GLU A 39 -5.71 10.45 15.24
CA GLU A 39 -5.13 10.22 16.56
C GLU A 39 -3.72 10.82 16.72
N GLY A 40 -3.13 11.41 15.68
CA GLY A 40 -1.78 11.96 15.71
C GLY A 40 -0.66 10.91 15.70
N ARG A 41 -0.98 9.66 15.31
CA ARG A 41 -0.06 8.51 15.30
C ARG A 41 0.73 8.45 13.99
N GLY A 42 1.54 9.50 13.76
CA GLY A 42 2.22 9.72 12.48
C GLY A 42 3.20 8.61 12.07
N ALA A 43 3.93 8.01 13.01
CA ALA A 43 4.85 6.91 12.71
C ALA A 43 4.11 5.68 12.19
N GLU A 44 3.04 5.28 12.85
CA GLU A 44 2.24 4.12 12.45
C GLU A 44 1.49 4.35 11.13
N ALA A 45 1.04 5.59 10.90
CA ALA A 45 0.46 5.98 9.62
C ALA A 45 1.49 5.85 8.48
N ALA A 46 2.75 6.25 8.71
CA ALA A 46 3.82 6.10 7.73
C ALA A 46 4.12 4.62 7.43
N ASP A 47 4.23 3.79 8.47
CA ASP A 47 4.46 2.35 8.31
C ASP A 47 3.33 1.66 7.53
N LEU A 48 2.08 2.08 7.75
CA LEU A 48 0.92 1.55 7.02
C LEU A 48 0.97 1.95 5.54
N VAL A 49 1.30 3.21 5.23
CA VAL A 49 1.43 3.68 3.84
C VAL A 49 2.54 2.94 3.10
N GLU A 50 3.67 2.67 3.77
CA GLU A 50 4.76 1.89 3.19
C GLU A 50 4.32 0.46 2.86
N ARG A 51 3.67 -0.23 3.80
CA ARG A 51 3.12 -1.57 3.56
C ARG A 51 2.06 -1.58 2.45
N HIS A 52 1.18 -0.59 2.42
CA HIS A 52 0.14 -0.45 1.39
C HIS A 52 0.76 -0.38 -0.02
N ILE A 53 1.77 0.48 -0.20
CA ILE A 53 2.47 0.64 -1.48
C ILE A 53 3.25 -0.63 -1.84
N HIS A 54 3.95 -1.25 -0.88
CA HIS A 54 4.70 -2.49 -1.13
C HIS A 54 3.80 -3.69 -1.43
N GLY A 55 2.67 -3.82 -0.73
CA GLY A 55 1.69 -4.90 -0.95
C GLY A 55 1.04 -4.84 -2.32
N LEU A 56 0.79 -3.63 -2.84
CA LEU A 56 0.36 -3.40 -4.22
C LEU A 56 1.45 -3.70 -5.27
N HIS A 57 2.71 -3.88 -4.88
CA HIS A 57 3.83 -4.15 -5.80
C HIS A 57 4.36 -5.58 -5.69
N GLY A 58 3.70 -6.45 -4.93
CA GLY A 58 4.05 -7.86 -4.80
C GLY A 58 5.22 -8.13 -3.87
N THR A 59 6.35 -7.43 -4.00
CA THR A 59 7.54 -7.48 -3.13
C THR A 59 8.65 -6.70 -3.85
N LEU A 60 8.73 -5.40 -3.65
CA LEU A 60 9.92 -4.61 -3.97
C LEU A 60 10.37 -4.10 -2.60
N VAL A 61 11.21 -4.78 -1.81
CA VAL A 61 12.61 -5.10 -2.09
C VAL A 61 13.02 -6.35 -1.28
N ASP A 62 13.02 -7.55 -1.87
CA ASP A 62 13.92 -8.61 -1.41
C ASP A 62 15.22 -8.48 -2.21
N GLY A 63 16.02 -7.48 -1.83
CA GLY A 63 17.42 -7.36 -2.21
C GLY A 63 18.24 -7.54 -0.94
N PRO A 64 19.22 -8.48 -0.88
CA PRO A 64 19.98 -8.70 0.33
C PRO A 64 20.68 -7.40 0.75
N VAL A 65 20.45 -7.00 2.00
CA VAL A 65 21.31 -6.04 2.69
C VAL A 65 22.66 -6.73 2.90
N GLY A 66 23.62 -6.44 2.03
CA GLY A 66 25.04 -6.52 2.33
C GLY A 66 25.93 -7.24 1.30
N PRO A 67 27.25 -6.97 1.33
CA PRO A 67 27.98 -6.20 2.36
C PRO A 67 28.16 -4.71 2.03
#